data_AF-D0NGX0-F1
#
_entry.id   AF-D0NGX0-F1
#
_cell.length_a   1.000
_cell.length_b   1.000
_cell.length_c   1.000
_cell.angle_alpha   90.00
_cell.angle_beta   90.00
_cell.angle_gamma   90.00
#
_symmetry.space_group_name_H-M   'P 1'
#
loop_
_entity.id
_entity.type
_entity.pdbx_description
1 polymer ?
#
loop_
_entity_poly.entity_id
_entity_poly.type
_entity_poly.pdbx_seq_one_letter_code
_entity_poly.pdbx_strand_id
1 'polypeptide(L)'
;MREDGLPAVARRARLRKKCGEICSLEGADYEGLHAITTFDSALELKLETPGGVGTRVYMLDASGKRYKQFDLLNQELTFDVDMSTLPCGSNGALYFSKMDADGGIARFLTNNAGAEYGTGYCDAQCTKEVKFINGEANLEHNFNPYRMGLKKFYGRGKSYDIDTTRPFSVITQFITDDDTETDDRVVVNPASTWATLNGTDSITDAMCNSSKALFNDHPYVMGGLAQLSKQIVGGMTLVMSIWVDYGSNMTWLDSFKTGEDPKDPGALRGDCPNPGGDP
;
A
#
# COMPACT_ATOMS: atom_id res chain seq x y z
N MET A 1 -37.70 -5.58 -23.87
CA MET A 1 -36.96 -5.53 -25.15
C MET A 1 -35.89 -6.61 -25.10
N ARG A 2 -35.90 -7.56 -26.05
CA ARG A 2 -34.95 -8.68 -26.08
C ARG A 2 -33.54 -8.16 -26.37
N GLU A 3 -32.55 -8.65 -25.62
CA GLU A 3 -31.16 -8.15 -25.62
C GLU A 3 -30.30 -8.72 -26.75
N ASP A 4 -30.90 -9.53 -27.62
CA ASP A 4 -30.19 -10.47 -28.51
C ASP A 4 -29.34 -9.80 -29.60
N GLY A 5 -29.53 -8.49 -29.88
CA GLY A 5 -28.84 -7.75 -30.93
C GLY A 5 -27.66 -6.85 -30.51
N LEU A 6 -27.35 -6.70 -29.21
CA LEU A 6 -26.27 -5.81 -28.76
C LEU A 6 -24.90 -6.52 -28.73
N PRO A 7 -23.78 -5.85 -29.07
CA PRO A 7 -22.44 -6.41 -28.86
C PRO A 7 -22.23 -6.85 -27.40
N ALA A 8 -21.49 -7.92 -27.16
CA ALA A 8 -21.29 -8.48 -25.82
C ALA A 8 -20.74 -7.46 -24.79
N VAL A 9 -19.89 -6.54 -25.25
CA VAL A 9 -19.34 -5.44 -24.43
C VAL A 9 -20.45 -4.46 -24.01
N ALA A 10 -21.34 -4.09 -24.93
CA ALA A 10 -22.47 -3.21 -24.66
C ALA A 10 -23.49 -3.87 -23.71
N ARG A 11 -23.72 -5.19 -23.84
CA ARG A 11 -24.52 -5.97 -22.87
C ARG A 11 -23.91 -5.95 -21.48
N ARG A 12 -22.61 -6.25 -21.34
CA ARG A 12 -21.92 -6.24 -20.03
C ARG A 12 -21.93 -4.85 -19.38
N ALA A 13 -21.69 -3.79 -20.14
CA ALA A 13 -21.75 -2.42 -19.63
C ALA A 13 -23.17 -2.08 -19.11
N ARG A 14 -24.21 -2.49 -19.85
CA ARG A 14 -25.60 -2.28 -19.46
C ARG A 14 -26.00 -3.08 -18.21
N LEU A 15 -25.55 -4.34 -18.11
CA LEU A 15 -25.74 -5.18 -16.93
C LEU A 15 -25.06 -4.58 -15.70
N ARG A 16 -23.85 -4.05 -15.83
CA ARG A 16 -23.14 -3.36 -14.73
C ARG A 16 -23.88 -2.11 -14.25
N LYS A 17 -24.35 -1.29 -15.18
CA LYS A 17 -25.15 -0.09 -14.83
C LYS A 17 -26.44 -0.48 -14.11
N LYS A 18 -27.16 -1.48 -14.64
CA LYS A 18 -28.39 -1.97 -14.01
C LYS A 18 -28.12 -2.59 -12.63
N CYS A 19 -27.00 -3.28 -12.45
CA CYS A 19 -26.57 -3.79 -11.14
C CYS A 19 -26.40 -2.65 -10.13
N GLY A 20 -25.71 -1.57 -10.50
CA GLY A 20 -25.59 -0.39 -9.63
C GLY A 20 -26.91 0.33 -9.31
N GLU A 21 -27.95 0.13 -10.12
CA GLU A 21 -29.30 0.68 -9.87
C GLU A 21 -30.16 -0.22 -8.97
N ILE A 22 -29.91 -1.54 -8.93
CA ILE A 22 -30.78 -2.51 -8.22
C ILE A 22 -30.11 -3.21 -7.04
N CYS A 23 -28.78 -3.21 -6.97
CA CYS A 23 -28.00 -3.80 -5.88
C CYS A 23 -27.56 -2.70 -4.91
N SER A 24 -27.50 -3.03 -3.63
CA SER A 24 -27.08 -2.11 -2.56
C SER A 24 -25.93 -2.72 -1.77
N LEU A 25 -25.09 -1.85 -1.21
CA LEU A 25 -24.16 -2.23 -0.15
C LEU A 25 -24.90 -2.15 1.19
N GLU A 26 -24.70 -3.14 2.04
CA GLU A 26 -25.25 -3.18 3.39
C GLU A 26 -24.16 -2.95 4.43
N GLY A 27 -24.56 -2.77 5.69
CA GLY A 27 -23.62 -2.65 6.80
C GLY A 27 -22.81 -3.93 6.99
N ALA A 28 -21.60 -3.79 7.55
CA ALA A 28 -20.70 -4.90 7.82
C ALA A 28 -20.70 -5.24 9.31
N ASP A 29 -20.65 -6.54 9.63
CA ASP A 29 -20.35 -7.03 10.98
C ASP A 29 -18.83 -7.03 11.19
N TYR A 30 -18.31 -5.93 11.73
CA TYR A 30 -16.87 -5.72 11.92
C TYR A 30 -16.28 -6.77 12.86
N GLU A 31 -16.86 -6.99 14.03
CA GLU A 31 -16.28 -7.86 15.06
C GLU A 31 -16.51 -9.35 14.77
N GLY A 32 -17.75 -9.74 14.43
CA GLY A 32 -18.12 -11.14 14.29
C GLY A 32 -17.63 -11.75 12.98
N LEU A 33 -17.95 -11.11 11.86
CA LEU A 33 -17.63 -11.64 10.53
C LEU A 33 -16.21 -11.29 10.08
N HIS A 34 -15.76 -10.06 10.33
CA HIS A 34 -14.49 -9.55 9.81
C HIS A 34 -13.37 -9.46 10.84
N ALA A 35 -13.64 -9.76 12.11
CA ALA A 35 -12.67 -9.69 13.21
C ALA A 35 -11.83 -8.38 13.20
N ILE A 36 -12.48 -7.27 12.89
CA ILE A 36 -11.95 -5.92 12.97
C ILE A 36 -12.41 -5.34 14.30
N THR A 37 -11.48 -5.04 15.19
CA THR A 37 -11.78 -4.47 16.51
C THR A 37 -10.97 -3.20 16.73
N THR A 38 -11.48 -2.32 17.59
CA THR A 38 -10.74 -1.16 18.06
C THR A 38 -10.74 -1.13 19.57
N PHE A 39 -9.65 -0.69 20.16
CA PHE A 39 -9.54 -0.47 21.59
C PHE A 39 -8.72 0.79 21.85
N ASP A 40 -9.37 1.81 22.42
CA ASP A 40 -8.79 3.14 22.62
C ASP A 40 -8.29 3.73 21.29
N SER A 41 -6.98 3.86 21.10
CA SER A 41 -6.35 4.32 19.85
C SER A 41 -5.83 3.21 18.93
N ALA A 42 -6.06 1.93 19.26
CA ALA A 42 -5.56 0.79 18.51
C ALA A 42 -6.63 0.21 17.57
N LEU A 43 -6.19 -0.23 16.37
CA LEU A 43 -6.96 -1.02 15.42
C LEU A 43 -6.30 -2.41 15.31
N GLU A 44 -7.08 -3.47 15.51
CA GLU A 44 -6.65 -4.85 15.29
C GLU A 44 -7.36 -5.41 14.05
N LEU A 45 -6.57 -5.97 13.12
CA LEU A 45 -7.05 -6.65 11.93
C LEU A 45 -6.52 -8.09 11.94
N LYS A 46 -7.42 -9.08 11.87
CA LYS A 46 -7.02 -10.48 11.69
C LYS A 46 -6.96 -10.85 10.22
N LEU A 47 -5.94 -11.64 9.86
CA LEU A 47 -5.76 -12.12 8.50
C LEU A 47 -6.87 -13.11 8.12
N GLU A 48 -7.08 -14.13 8.93
CA GLU A 48 -8.14 -15.12 8.73
C GLU A 48 -9.36 -14.78 9.60
N THR A 49 -10.52 -14.75 8.97
CA THR A 49 -11.79 -14.34 9.61
C THR A 49 -12.93 -15.25 9.13
N PRO A 50 -14.07 -15.32 9.83
CA PRO A 50 -15.24 -16.02 9.33
C PRO A 50 -15.74 -15.51 7.96
N GLY A 51 -15.47 -14.25 7.63
CA GLY A 51 -15.81 -13.60 6.37
C GLY A 51 -14.82 -13.81 5.24
N GLY A 52 -13.67 -14.47 5.50
CA GLY A 52 -12.62 -14.74 4.52
C GLY A 52 -11.24 -14.27 4.96
N VAL A 53 -10.33 -14.17 4.00
CA VAL A 53 -8.93 -13.79 4.21
C VAL A 53 -8.70 -12.34 3.81
N GLY A 54 -8.19 -11.57 4.75
CA GLY A 54 -7.80 -10.18 4.57
C GLY A 54 -8.94 -9.19 4.69
N THR A 55 -8.59 -7.99 5.13
CA THR A 55 -9.51 -6.86 5.28
C THR A 55 -8.82 -5.56 4.87
N ARG A 56 -9.63 -4.56 4.50
CA ARG A 56 -9.17 -3.20 4.23
C ARG A 56 -10.17 -2.21 4.78
N VAL A 57 -9.68 -1.24 5.54
CA VAL A 57 -10.46 -0.18 6.15
C VAL A 57 -9.86 1.18 5.81
N TYR A 58 -10.69 2.21 5.93
CA TYR A 58 -10.33 3.60 5.66
C TYR A 58 -10.66 4.44 6.88
N MET A 59 -9.87 5.48 7.14
CA MET A 59 -10.18 6.41 8.22
C MET A 59 -11.27 7.39 7.77
N LEU A 60 -12.38 7.43 8.51
CA LEU A 60 -13.42 8.44 8.34
C LEU A 60 -13.08 9.70 9.15
N ASP A 61 -13.60 10.85 8.72
CA ASP A 61 -13.55 12.07 9.51
C ASP A 61 -14.54 12.01 10.69
N ALA A 62 -14.53 13.05 11.54
CA ALA A 62 -15.38 13.12 12.72
C ALA A 62 -16.89 13.11 12.42
N SER A 63 -17.29 13.37 11.17
CA SER A 63 -18.70 13.25 10.77
C SER A 63 -19.14 11.80 10.55
N GLY A 64 -18.19 10.89 10.33
CA GLY A 64 -18.44 9.51 9.92
C GLY A 64 -18.91 9.38 8.48
N LYS A 65 -18.98 10.46 7.69
CA LYS A 65 -19.59 10.46 6.34
C LYS A 65 -18.60 10.61 5.19
N ARG A 66 -17.38 11.02 5.50
CA ARG A 66 -16.33 11.28 4.51
C ARG A 66 -15.04 10.64 4.99
N TYR A 67 -14.16 10.29 4.07
CA TYR A 67 -12.79 9.91 4.42
C TYR A 67 -12.05 11.12 4.98
N LYS A 68 -11.30 10.90 6.07
CA LYS A 68 -10.34 11.86 6.57
C LYS A 68 -9.27 12.06 5.51
N GLN A 69 -9.18 13.28 4.99
CA GLN A 69 -8.13 13.70 4.08
C GLN A 69 -6.93 14.21 4.89
N PHE A 70 -5.75 13.69 4.57
CA PHE A 70 -4.47 14.08 5.16
C PHE A 70 -3.65 14.86 4.15
N ASP A 71 -3.35 16.12 4.48
CA ASP A 71 -2.33 16.89 3.77
C ASP A 71 -0.97 16.47 4.33
N LEU A 72 -0.13 15.86 3.50
CA LEU A 72 1.10 15.20 3.97
C LEU A 72 2.36 16.00 3.68
N LEU A 73 2.37 16.90 2.68
CA LEU A 73 3.58 17.64 2.31
C LEU A 73 4.06 18.51 3.47
N ASN A 74 5.36 18.43 3.76
CA ASN A 74 6.00 19.09 4.90
C ASN A 74 5.32 18.74 6.23
N GLN A 75 4.91 17.48 6.39
CA GLN A 75 4.34 16.93 7.62
C GLN A 75 5.04 15.61 7.98
N GLU A 76 4.76 15.16 9.20
CA GLU A 76 5.17 13.86 9.73
C GLU A 76 3.93 12.99 10.02
N LEU A 77 4.02 11.71 9.65
CA LEU A 77 3.11 10.67 10.10
C LEU A 77 3.85 9.73 11.05
N THR A 78 3.30 9.55 12.24
CA THR A 78 3.81 8.62 13.24
C THR A 78 2.71 7.66 13.69
N PHE A 79 3.02 6.37 13.76
CA PHE A 79 2.13 5.34 14.30
C PHE A 79 2.91 4.20 14.95
N ASP A 80 2.28 3.53 15.91
CA ASP A 80 2.80 2.29 16.48
C ASP A 80 2.25 1.08 15.72
N VAL A 81 3.08 0.05 15.57
CA VAL A 81 2.69 -1.20 14.92
C VAL A 81 3.17 -2.40 15.73
N ASP A 82 2.29 -3.39 15.88
CA ASP A 82 2.65 -4.74 16.32
C ASP A 82 2.36 -5.70 15.17
N MET A 83 3.40 -6.39 14.71
CA MET A 83 3.29 -7.45 13.70
C MET A 83 3.97 -8.74 14.15
N SER A 84 4.11 -8.92 15.47
CA SER A 84 4.76 -10.08 16.09
C SER A 84 4.12 -11.40 15.68
N THR A 85 2.84 -11.38 15.31
CA THR A 85 2.06 -12.54 14.86
C THR A 85 1.88 -12.62 13.34
N LEU A 86 2.39 -11.66 12.56
CA LEU A 86 2.24 -11.64 11.11
C LEU A 86 3.25 -12.60 10.45
N PRO A 87 2.80 -13.66 9.75
CA PRO A 87 3.69 -14.65 9.15
C PRO A 87 4.27 -14.18 7.80
N CYS A 88 5.32 -14.87 7.33
CA CYS A 88 5.73 -14.82 5.92
C CYS A 88 4.55 -15.06 4.98
N GLY A 89 4.54 -14.46 3.80
CA GLY A 89 3.45 -14.61 2.82
C GLY A 89 2.27 -13.66 3.05
N SER A 90 2.29 -12.86 4.12
CA SER A 90 1.24 -11.92 4.48
C SER A 90 1.75 -10.49 4.59
N ASN A 91 0.84 -9.51 4.50
CA ASN A 91 1.19 -8.09 4.52
C ASN A 91 0.16 -7.29 5.31
N GLY A 92 0.60 -6.71 6.43
CA GLY A 92 -0.09 -5.64 7.14
C GLY A 92 0.37 -4.30 6.58
N ALA A 93 -0.49 -3.63 5.82
CA ALA A 93 -0.16 -2.41 5.09
C ALA A 93 -0.94 -1.21 5.62
N LEU A 94 -0.21 -0.12 5.88
CA LEU A 94 -0.72 1.23 6.10
C LEU A 94 -0.22 2.11 4.96
N TYR A 95 -1.11 2.73 4.20
CA TYR A 95 -0.76 3.55 3.04
C TYR A 95 -1.80 4.64 2.78
N PHE A 96 -1.46 5.57 1.90
CA PHE A 96 -2.37 6.61 1.45
C PHE A 96 -2.79 6.38 0.00
N SER A 97 -4.06 6.66 -0.29
CA SER A 97 -4.58 6.66 -1.67
C SER A 97 -5.28 7.98 -2.01
N LYS A 98 -5.17 8.40 -3.28
CA LYS A 98 -5.83 9.60 -3.80
C LYS A 98 -7.29 9.27 -4.15
N MET A 99 -8.09 9.04 -3.11
CA MET A 99 -9.52 8.79 -3.21
C MET A 99 -10.30 10.09 -3.00
N ASP A 100 -11.46 10.21 -3.63
CA ASP A 100 -12.37 11.32 -3.33
C ASP A 100 -12.89 11.19 -1.90
N ALA A 101 -12.91 12.29 -1.15
CA ALA A 101 -13.31 12.29 0.26
C ALA A 101 -14.75 11.77 0.50
N ASP A 102 -15.62 11.83 -0.50
CA ASP A 102 -17.00 11.34 -0.43
C ASP A 102 -17.16 9.91 -1.00
N GLY A 103 -16.07 9.21 -1.31
CA GLY A 103 -16.09 7.91 -1.97
C GLY A 103 -16.55 7.98 -3.44
N GLY A 104 -16.59 9.16 -4.04
CA GLY A 104 -16.92 9.40 -5.44
C GLY A 104 -18.40 9.73 -5.70
N ILE A 105 -19.20 10.02 -4.67
CA ILE A 105 -20.61 10.41 -4.82
C ILE A 105 -20.76 11.59 -5.79
N ALA A 106 -19.99 12.67 -5.60
CA ALA A 106 -20.10 13.87 -6.42
C ALA A 106 -19.74 13.63 -7.89
N ARG A 107 -18.83 12.68 -8.16
CA ARG A 107 -18.38 12.34 -9.52
C ARG A 107 -19.27 11.31 -10.19
N PHE A 108 -19.88 10.41 -9.43
CA PHE A 108 -20.67 9.29 -9.94
C PHE A 108 -22.07 9.32 -9.34
N LEU A 109 -23.02 9.92 -10.06
CA LEU A 109 -24.42 10.09 -9.61
C LEU A 109 -25.17 8.78 -9.28
N THR A 110 -24.64 7.62 -9.70
CA THR A 110 -25.19 6.31 -9.35
C THR A 110 -24.58 5.72 -8.07
N ASN A 111 -23.53 6.32 -7.53
CA ASN A 111 -22.99 5.96 -6.22
C ASN A 111 -23.81 6.67 -5.13
N ASN A 112 -24.69 5.91 -4.49
CA ASN A 112 -25.50 6.39 -3.37
C ASN A 112 -24.96 5.93 -2.01
N ALA A 113 -23.81 5.25 -1.98
CA ALA A 113 -23.24 4.64 -0.77
C ALA A 113 -22.07 5.47 -0.21
N GLY A 114 -21.12 5.87 -1.06
CA GLY A 114 -20.04 6.79 -0.67
C GLY A 114 -19.04 6.23 0.32
N ALA A 115 -18.38 7.14 1.04
CA ALA A 115 -17.32 6.82 1.99
C ALA A 115 -17.81 5.99 3.19
N GLU A 116 -19.05 6.22 3.64
CA GLU A 116 -19.71 5.47 4.73
C GLU A 116 -19.70 3.94 4.49
N TYR A 117 -19.68 3.53 3.23
CA TYR A 117 -19.68 2.13 2.80
C TYR A 117 -18.40 1.72 2.06
N GLY A 118 -17.30 2.48 2.19
CA GLY A 118 -16.01 2.03 1.67
C GLY A 118 -15.83 2.14 0.14
N THR A 119 -16.64 2.96 -0.55
CA THR A 119 -16.59 3.07 -2.02
C THR A 119 -15.47 3.99 -2.54
N GLY A 120 -15.16 3.90 -3.83
CA GLY A 120 -14.22 4.82 -4.49
C GLY A 120 -12.75 4.43 -4.37
N TYR A 121 -12.44 3.22 -3.88
CA TYR A 121 -11.07 2.73 -3.78
C TYR A 121 -10.37 2.74 -5.14
N CYS A 122 -9.14 3.22 -5.11
CA CYS A 122 -8.16 3.12 -6.18
C CYS A 122 -6.78 2.95 -5.53
N ASP A 123 -5.83 2.42 -6.30
CA ASP A 123 -4.42 2.40 -5.93
C ASP A 123 -3.57 2.42 -7.20
N ALA A 124 -2.26 2.49 -7.01
CA ALA A 124 -1.32 2.43 -8.12
C ALA A 124 -1.39 1.10 -8.87
N GLN A 125 -1.77 -0.02 -8.24
CA GLN A 125 -1.77 -1.35 -8.88
C GLN A 125 -2.82 -1.49 -9.99
N CYS A 126 -3.89 -0.68 -9.97
CA CYS A 126 -4.88 -0.61 -11.04
C CYS A 126 -5.40 -2.00 -11.46
N THR A 127 -5.97 -2.73 -10.50
CA THR A 127 -6.40 -4.12 -10.67
C THR A 127 -7.48 -4.28 -11.76
N LYS A 128 -7.01 -4.47 -13.00
CA LYS A 128 -7.58 -5.18 -14.16
C LYS A 128 -6.58 -5.05 -15.31
N GLU A 129 -5.46 -5.75 -15.22
CA GLU A 129 -4.52 -6.04 -16.32
C GLU A 129 -4.09 -4.86 -17.20
N VAL A 130 -3.82 -3.67 -16.64
CA VAL A 130 -3.16 -2.60 -17.41
C VAL A 130 -1.92 -2.11 -16.66
N LYS A 131 -0.73 -2.48 -17.16
CA LYS A 131 0.57 -2.03 -16.64
C LYS A 131 0.86 -0.55 -16.94
N PHE A 132 -0.02 0.09 -17.72
CA PHE A 132 0.11 1.46 -18.22
C PHE A 132 -1.21 2.22 -18.01
N ILE A 133 -1.15 3.40 -17.41
CA ILE A 133 -2.30 4.31 -17.24
C ILE A 133 -1.98 5.55 -18.05
N ASN A 134 -2.87 5.97 -18.96
CA ASN A 134 -2.64 7.14 -19.83
C ASN A 134 -1.33 7.09 -20.67
N GLY A 135 -0.84 5.88 -21.01
CA GLY A 135 0.42 5.70 -21.77
C GLY A 135 1.68 5.64 -20.91
N GLU A 136 1.51 5.57 -19.59
CA GLU A 136 2.52 5.85 -18.59
C GLU A 136 2.64 4.63 -17.65
N ALA A 137 3.83 4.05 -17.47
CA ALA A 137 4.02 2.76 -16.79
C ALA A 137 3.89 2.89 -15.27
N ASN A 138 3.12 2.01 -14.65
CA ASN A 138 2.99 1.95 -13.20
C ASN A 138 4.24 1.34 -12.56
N LEU A 139 5.13 2.17 -12.01
CA LEU A 139 6.42 1.76 -11.48
C LEU A 139 6.56 2.08 -10.00
N GLU A 140 7.09 1.11 -9.27
CA GLU A 140 7.25 1.13 -7.82
C GLU A 140 8.55 1.85 -7.41
N HIS A 141 8.44 2.81 -6.49
CA HIS A 141 9.54 3.36 -5.71
C HIS A 141 9.57 2.65 -4.36
N ASN A 142 10.55 1.78 -4.13
CA ASN A 142 10.65 1.05 -2.88
C ASN A 142 11.98 1.28 -2.17
N PHE A 143 11.89 1.41 -0.85
CA PHE A 143 13.02 1.29 0.07
C PHE A 143 12.71 0.14 1.02
N ASN A 144 13.20 -1.05 0.70
CA ASN A 144 13.17 -2.19 1.60
C ASN A 144 14.61 -2.35 2.15
N PRO A 145 14.86 -2.14 3.46
CA PRO A 145 16.20 -2.21 4.02
C PRO A 145 16.93 -3.52 3.70
N TYR A 146 16.23 -4.66 3.74
CA TYR A 146 16.78 -5.95 3.38
C TYR A 146 17.20 -5.96 1.90
N ARG A 147 16.36 -5.49 0.97
CA ARG A 147 16.70 -5.34 -0.46
C ARG A 147 17.89 -4.39 -0.69
N MET A 148 18.01 -3.35 0.14
CA MET A 148 19.15 -2.40 0.16
C MET A 148 20.42 -2.95 0.81
N GLY A 149 20.40 -4.23 1.25
CA GLY A 149 21.54 -4.96 1.79
C GLY A 149 21.66 -4.98 3.31
N LEU A 150 20.73 -4.32 4.02
CA LEU A 150 20.71 -4.20 5.49
C LEU A 150 20.01 -5.40 6.13
N LYS A 151 20.62 -6.59 6.00
CA LYS A 151 20.01 -7.88 6.36
C LYS A 151 19.74 -8.07 7.87
N LYS A 152 20.28 -7.20 8.73
CA LYS A 152 20.11 -7.24 10.20
C LYS A 152 19.40 -6.02 10.76
N PHE A 153 18.92 -5.11 9.91
CA PHE A 153 18.23 -3.93 10.39
C PHE A 153 16.81 -4.23 10.89
N TYR A 154 16.06 -5.08 10.19
CA TYR A 154 14.66 -5.34 10.48
C TYR A 154 14.34 -6.84 10.37
N GLY A 155 13.78 -7.43 11.41
CA GLY A 155 13.42 -8.85 11.43
C GLY A 155 13.08 -9.40 12.81
N ARG A 156 12.86 -10.72 12.91
CA ARG A 156 12.34 -11.35 14.13
C ARG A 156 13.46 -11.65 15.13
N GLY A 157 13.36 -11.05 16.32
CA GLY A 157 14.21 -11.36 17.49
C GLY A 157 15.36 -10.38 17.69
N LYS A 158 15.98 -10.45 18.87
CA LYS A 158 17.01 -9.51 19.37
C LYS A 158 18.30 -9.42 18.54
N SER A 159 18.46 -10.24 17.50
CA SER A 159 19.61 -10.16 16.58
C SER A 159 19.44 -9.09 15.50
N TYR A 160 18.24 -8.49 15.39
CA TYR A 160 17.94 -7.40 14.49
C TYR A 160 17.88 -6.07 15.24
N ASP A 161 18.23 -4.96 14.59
CA ASP A 161 18.16 -3.63 15.21
C ASP A 161 16.72 -3.25 15.56
N ILE A 162 15.79 -3.52 14.64
CA ILE A 162 14.34 -3.50 14.85
C ILE A 162 13.84 -4.94 15.00
N ASP A 163 13.57 -5.32 16.24
CA ASP A 163 12.98 -6.62 16.59
C ASP A 163 11.46 -6.59 16.38
N THR A 164 10.98 -7.27 15.34
CA THR A 164 9.55 -7.31 14.98
C THR A 164 8.71 -8.24 15.84
N THR A 165 9.30 -8.90 16.85
CA THR A 165 8.54 -9.70 17.84
C THR A 165 7.89 -8.85 18.94
N ARG A 166 8.03 -7.53 18.86
CA ARG A 166 7.49 -6.53 19.78
C ARG A 166 6.97 -5.31 19.02
N PRO A 167 6.06 -4.52 19.61
CA PRO A 167 5.65 -3.26 19.03
C PRO A 167 6.80 -2.26 18.88
N PHE A 168 6.72 -1.42 17.86
CA PHE A 168 7.62 -0.29 17.62
C PHE A 168 6.90 0.84 16.88
N SER A 169 7.48 2.03 16.89
CA SER A 169 6.94 3.21 16.22
C SER A 169 7.58 3.39 14.83
N VAL A 170 6.76 3.72 13.85
CA VAL A 170 7.17 4.11 12.49
C VAL A 170 6.94 5.60 12.35
N ILE A 171 7.97 6.33 11.92
CA ILE A 171 7.95 7.77 11.66
C ILE A 171 8.25 7.96 10.17
N THR A 172 7.41 8.71 9.47
CA THR A 172 7.59 9.04 8.05
C THR A 172 7.42 10.53 7.83
N GLN A 173 8.44 11.16 7.28
CA GLN A 173 8.47 12.59 6.99
C GLN A 173 8.37 12.83 5.49
N PHE A 174 7.53 13.78 5.09
CA PHE A 174 7.30 14.13 3.69
C PHE A 174 7.96 15.47 3.39
N ILE A 175 9.29 15.47 3.31
CA ILE A 175 10.10 16.67 3.17
C ILE A 175 9.90 17.28 1.77
N THR A 176 9.71 18.60 1.71
CA THR A 176 9.66 19.39 0.48
C THR A 176 10.95 20.20 0.29
N ASP A 177 11.20 20.70 -0.92
CA ASP A 177 12.45 21.39 -1.29
C ASP A 177 12.72 22.68 -0.48
N ASP A 178 11.73 23.21 0.24
CA ASP A 178 11.84 24.38 1.12
C ASP A 178 12.22 24.04 2.58
N ASP A 179 12.35 22.75 2.91
CA ASP A 179 12.99 22.15 4.09
C ASP A 179 12.75 22.90 5.41
N THR A 180 11.48 23.16 5.73
CA THR A 180 11.12 23.97 6.91
C THR A 180 10.98 23.16 8.20
N GLU A 181 10.92 21.82 8.15
CA GLU A 181 10.81 20.97 9.33
C GLU A 181 11.72 19.73 9.25
N THR A 182 12.77 19.71 10.07
CA THR A 182 13.54 18.50 10.38
C THR A 182 13.39 18.22 11.88
N ASP A 183 12.78 17.10 12.24
CA ASP A 183 12.71 16.63 13.63
C ASP A 183 13.94 15.78 13.95
N ASP A 184 14.77 16.25 14.88
CA ASP A 184 15.99 15.57 15.34
C ASP A 184 15.72 14.23 16.09
N ARG A 185 14.46 13.83 16.31
CA ARG A 185 14.07 12.59 17.00
C ARG A 185 13.95 11.37 16.09
N VAL A 186 14.19 11.51 14.79
CA VAL A 186 14.02 10.42 13.81
C VAL A 186 15.17 9.43 13.89
N VAL A 187 14.83 8.14 14.02
CA VAL A 187 15.77 7.06 13.72
C VAL A 187 15.95 7.01 12.21
N VAL A 188 17.07 7.54 11.73
CA VAL A 188 17.41 7.56 10.31
C VAL A 188 17.57 6.12 9.82
N ASN A 189 16.99 5.79 8.68
CA ASN A 189 17.28 4.52 8.01
C ASN A 189 18.79 4.39 7.80
N PRO A 190 19.39 3.21 8.03
CA PRO A 190 20.79 3.04 7.69
C PRO A 190 20.98 3.17 6.18
N ALA A 191 22.14 3.68 5.78
CA ALA A 191 22.49 3.77 4.37
C ALA A 191 22.65 2.37 3.74
N SER A 192 22.29 2.25 2.46
CA SER A 192 22.48 0.99 1.72
C SER A 192 23.91 0.47 1.76
N THR A 193 24.07 -0.85 1.84
CA THR A 193 25.39 -1.50 1.78
C THR A 193 25.88 -1.74 0.35
N TRP A 194 25.06 -1.44 -0.67
CA TRP A 194 25.47 -1.53 -2.06
C TRP A 194 26.37 -0.33 -2.41
N ALA A 195 27.55 -0.59 -2.96
CA ALA A 195 28.53 0.47 -3.24
C ALA A 195 27.99 1.59 -4.16
N THR A 196 27.12 1.25 -5.12
CA THR A 196 26.47 2.21 -6.03
C THR A 196 25.33 3.01 -5.40
N LEU A 197 24.89 2.63 -4.20
CA LEU A 197 23.83 3.28 -3.42
C LEU A 197 24.36 3.85 -2.10
N ASN A 198 25.69 4.03 -2.00
CA ASN A 198 26.32 4.53 -0.79
C ASN A 198 25.72 5.89 -0.38
N GLY A 199 25.41 6.02 0.91
CA GLY A 199 24.80 7.23 1.48
C GLY A 199 23.31 7.41 1.18
N THR A 200 22.63 6.42 0.60
CA THR A 200 21.16 6.49 0.42
C THR A 200 20.44 5.85 1.61
N ASP A 201 19.68 6.67 2.32
CA ASP A 201 18.84 6.31 3.48
C ASP A 201 17.37 6.73 3.30
N SER A 202 17.07 7.48 2.24
CA SER A 202 15.78 8.12 2.00
C SER A 202 15.33 7.90 0.56
N ILE A 203 14.02 8.05 0.33
CA ILE A 203 13.45 7.96 -1.01
C ILE A 203 13.66 9.31 -1.71
N THR A 204 14.60 9.34 -2.65
CA THR A 204 14.85 10.48 -3.55
C THR A 204 14.82 10.00 -5.00
N ASP A 205 14.62 10.90 -5.96
CA ASP A 205 14.71 10.55 -7.38
C ASP A 205 16.10 9.98 -7.73
N ALA A 206 17.17 10.48 -7.08
CA ALA A 206 18.53 9.98 -7.25
C ALA A 206 18.70 8.54 -6.73
N MET A 207 18.17 8.23 -5.54
CA MET A 207 18.15 6.87 -4.99
C MET A 207 17.36 5.93 -5.89
N CYS A 208 16.18 6.35 -6.34
CA CYS A 208 15.31 5.55 -7.22
C CYS A 208 16.01 5.23 -8.54
N ASN A 209 16.60 6.22 -9.22
CA ASN A 209 17.28 5.99 -10.49
C ASN A 209 18.49 5.06 -10.35
N SER A 210 19.29 5.26 -9.30
CA SER A 210 20.49 4.43 -9.04
C SER A 210 20.12 2.99 -8.68
N SER A 211 19.08 2.79 -7.86
CA SER A 211 18.65 1.46 -7.44
C SER A 211 18.02 0.68 -8.60
N LYS A 212 17.21 1.33 -9.44
CA LYS A 212 16.65 0.70 -10.64
C LYS A 212 17.74 0.23 -11.59
N ALA A 213 18.77 1.04 -11.81
CA ALA A 213 19.91 0.67 -12.63
C ALA A 213 20.70 -0.51 -12.02
N LEU A 214 20.95 -0.49 -10.70
CA LEU A 214 21.66 -1.57 -10.01
C LEU A 214 20.89 -2.90 -10.03
N PHE A 215 19.59 -2.84 -9.77
CA PHE A 215 18.73 -4.02 -9.65
C PHE A 215 18.18 -4.51 -11.00
N ASN A 216 18.55 -3.85 -12.10
CA ASN A 216 18.03 -4.12 -13.45
C ASN A 216 16.49 -4.09 -13.51
N ASP A 217 15.89 -3.18 -12.75
CA ASP A 217 14.44 -2.91 -12.77
C ASP A 217 14.09 -1.94 -13.91
N HIS A 218 12.82 -1.91 -14.33
CA HIS A 218 12.36 -0.99 -15.37
C HIS A 218 12.59 0.49 -14.99
N PRO A 219 13.11 1.31 -15.94
CA PRO A 219 13.44 2.71 -15.69
C PRO A 219 12.19 3.57 -15.57
N TYR A 220 12.38 4.71 -14.92
CA TYR A 220 11.36 5.65 -14.53
C TYR A 220 10.60 6.31 -15.70
N VAL A 221 9.27 6.46 -15.62
CA VAL A 221 8.46 7.15 -16.66
C VAL A 221 7.35 8.09 -16.17
N MET A 222 7.14 8.29 -14.85
CA MET A 222 5.93 8.94 -14.29
C MET A 222 6.14 10.34 -13.66
N GLY A 223 7.20 11.09 -13.98
CA GLY A 223 7.45 12.46 -13.45
C GLY A 223 8.03 12.69 -12.01
N GLY A 224 8.81 11.77 -11.46
CA GLY A 224 9.44 11.68 -10.14
C GLY A 224 8.52 11.69 -8.93
N LEU A 225 9.16 11.88 -7.79
CA LEU A 225 8.54 12.36 -6.56
C LEU A 225 7.79 13.69 -6.77
N ALA A 226 8.16 14.49 -7.76
CA ALA A 226 7.44 15.71 -8.11
C ALA A 226 5.99 15.43 -8.58
N GLN A 227 5.77 14.37 -9.38
CA GLN A 227 4.41 13.99 -9.77
C GLN A 227 3.63 13.37 -8.61
N LEU A 228 4.29 12.57 -7.77
CA LEU A 228 3.70 12.06 -6.53
C LEU A 228 3.24 13.22 -5.63
N SER A 229 4.09 14.25 -5.46
CA SER A 229 3.78 15.44 -4.68
C SER A 229 2.53 16.15 -5.17
N LYS A 230 2.33 16.26 -6.49
CA LYS A 230 1.09 16.82 -7.06
C LYS A 230 -0.16 16.01 -6.72
N GLN A 231 -0.04 14.69 -6.56
CA GLN A 231 -1.16 13.85 -6.13
C GLN A 231 -1.43 13.95 -4.62
N ILE A 232 -0.40 14.20 -3.81
CA ILE A 232 -0.53 14.44 -2.38
C ILE A 232 -1.31 15.75 -2.12
N VAL A 233 -1.08 16.80 -2.94
CA VAL A 233 -1.78 18.09 -2.81
C VAL A 233 -3.31 17.91 -2.79
N GLY A 234 -3.97 18.51 -1.79
CA GLY A 234 -5.42 18.44 -1.60
C GLY A 234 -5.89 17.18 -0.88
N GLY A 235 -5.00 16.56 -0.10
CA GLY A 235 -5.32 15.46 0.79
C GLY A 235 -5.28 14.07 0.16
N MET A 236 -4.93 13.09 0.97
CA MET A 236 -5.07 11.66 0.65
C MET A 236 -5.84 10.92 1.76
N THR A 237 -6.49 9.81 1.39
CA THR A 237 -7.20 8.93 2.32
C THR A 237 -6.24 7.90 2.91
N LEU A 238 -6.21 7.79 4.24
CA LEU A 238 -5.49 6.74 4.95
C LEU A 238 -6.20 5.40 4.79
N VAL A 239 -5.44 4.37 4.43
CA VAL A 239 -5.87 3.00 4.21
C VAL A 239 -5.06 2.07 5.10
N MET A 240 -5.74 1.17 5.81
CA MET A 240 -5.12 0.13 6.62
C MET A 240 -5.68 -1.22 6.16
N SER A 241 -4.82 -2.20 5.97
CA SER A 241 -5.24 -3.51 5.45
C SER A 241 -4.33 -4.63 5.92
N ILE A 242 -4.86 -5.85 5.91
CA ILE A 242 -4.11 -7.09 6.04
C ILE A 242 -4.51 -8.01 4.91
N TRP A 243 -3.55 -8.62 4.22
CA TRP A 243 -3.82 -9.41 3.02
C TRP A 243 -2.70 -10.39 2.68
N VAL A 244 -2.99 -11.30 1.76
CA VAL A 244 -2.07 -12.26 1.16
C VAL A 244 -2.11 -12.12 -0.36
N ASP A 245 -1.01 -12.46 -1.02
CA ASP A 245 -0.90 -12.38 -2.47
C ASP A 245 -0.98 -13.77 -3.09
N TYR A 246 -2.15 -14.18 -3.56
CA TYR A 246 -2.35 -15.47 -4.24
C TYR A 246 -1.61 -15.59 -5.58
N GLY A 247 -1.15 -14.48 -6.17
CA GLY A 247 -0.46 -14.48 -7.46
C GLY A 247 1.04 -14.69 -7.31
N SER A 248 1.65 -14.10 -6.29
CA SER A 248 3.11 -14.10 -6.11
C SER A 248 3.58 -14.57 -4.73
N ASN A 249 2.67 -14.96 -3.84
CA ASN A 249 2.94 -15.44 -2.48
C ASN A 249 3.81 -14.47 -1.66
N MET A 250 3.60 -13.17 -1.88
CA MET A 250 4.31 -12.07 -1.21
C MET A 250 5.83 -12.03 -1.48
N THR A 251 6.33 -12.78 -2.47
CA THR A 251 7.78 -12.89 -2.75
C THR A 251 8.46 -11.58 -3.14
N TRP A 252 7.69 -10.59 -3.60
CA TRP A 252 8.20 -9.24 -3.88
C TRP A 252 8.53 -8.44 -2.62
N LEU A 253 7.99 -8.83 -1.46
CA LEU A 253 8.17 -8.15 -0.18
C LEU A 253 9.17 -8.88 0.72
N ASP A 254 9.03 -10.19 0.89
CA ASP A 254 9.68 -10.93 1.99
C ASP A 254 10.60 -12.08 1.54
N SER A 255 10.73 -12.29 0.22
CA SER A 255 11.53 -13.37 -0.37
C SER A 255 12.19 -12.89 -1.68
N PHE A 256 12.31 -13.77 -2.66
CA PHE A 256 12.74 -13.47 -4.03
C PHE A 256 11.79 -14.14 -5.03
N LYS A 257 11.65 -13.59 -6.23
CA LYS A 257 10.69 -14.13 -7.21
C LYS A 257 11.20 -15.46 -7.76
N THR A 258 10.30 -16.39 -8.03
CA THR A 258 10.63 -17.65 -8.70
C THR A 258 11.35 -17.39 -10.03
N GLY A 259 12.58 -17.90 -10.15
CA GLY A 259 13.42 -17.74 -11.34
C GLY A 259 14.47 -16.63 -11.26
N GLU A 260 14.48 -15.80 -10.21
CA GLU A 260 15.60 -14.90 -9.92
C GLU A 260 16.74 -15.66 -9.21
N ASP A 261 18.00 -15.27 -9.43
CA ASP A 261 19.12 -15.70 -8.58
C ASP A 261 19.14 -14.82 -7.32
N PRO A 262 18.99 -15.38 -6.10
CA PRO A 262 19.03 -14.58 -4.86
C PRO A 262 20.37 -13.87 -4.64
N LYS A 263 21.43 -14.20 -5.39
CA LYS A 263 22.72 -13.49 -5.37
C LYS A 263 22.70 -12.20 -6.19
N ASP A 264 21.76 -12.06 -7.12
CA ASP A 264 21.66 -10.85 -7.93
C ASP A 264 21.25 -9.65 -7.07
N PRO A 265 21.86 -8.47 -7.28
CA PRO A 265 21.47 -7.26 -6.58
C PRO A 265 19.96 -7.00 -6.69
N GLY A 266 19.30 -6.83 -5.54
CA GLY A 266 17.88 -6.51 -5.47
C GLY A 266 16.91 -7.68 -5.61
N ALA A 267 17.38 -8.92 -5.81
CA ALA A 267 16.53 -10.11 -5.85
C ALA A 267 15.98 -10.48 -4.46
N LEU A 268 16.84 -10.55 -3.44
CA LEU A 268 16.44 -10.86 -2.07
C LEU A 268 15.81 -9.67 -1.35
N ARG A 269 14.51 -9.77 -1.01
CA ARG A 269 13.74 -8.78 -0.25
C ARG A 269 13.43 -9.18 1.20
N GLY A 270 13.68 -10.42 1.59
CA GLY A 270 13.60 -10.89 2.97
C GLY A 270 14.23 -12.27 3.15
N ASP A 271 14.01 -12.88 4.31
CA ASP A 271 14.49 -14.20 4.70
C ASP A 271 13.40 -15.28 4.72
N CYS A 272 12.20 -14.97 4.23
CA CYS A 272 11.15 -15.97 4.06
C CYS A 272 11.53 -17.00 2.99
N PRO A 273 11.00 -18.24 3.07
CA PRO A 273 11.21 -19.26 2.04
C PRO A 273 10.78 -18.80 0.64
N ASN A 274 11.19 -19.51 -0.40
CA ASN A 274 10.66 -19.37 -1.76
C ASN A 274 9.84 -20.64 -2.08
N PRO A 275 8.58 -20.52 -2.56
CA PRO A 275 7.97 -19.34 -3.16
C PRO A 275 7.26 -18.39 -2.19
N GLY A 276 7.65 -18.29 -0.91
CA GLY A 276 7.02 -17.40 0.08
C GLY A 276 6.55 -18.19 1.31
N GLY A 277 5.75 -17.53 2.16
CA GLY A 277 4.92 -18.25 3.14
C GLY A 277 3.68 -18.86 2.49
N ASP A 278 3.12 -19.91 3.10
CA ASP A 278 1.80 -20.46 2.73
C ASP A 278 0.74 -19.59 3.42
N PRO A 279 -0.01 -18.78 2.66
CA PRO A 279 -0.93 -17.78 3.22
C PRO A 279 -2.17 -18.36 3.89
#